data_AF-K0KT88-F1
#
_entry.id   AF-K0KT88-F1
#
_cell.length_a   1.000
_cell.length_b   1.000
_cell.length_c   1.000
_cell.angle_alpha   90.00
_cell.angle_beta   90.00
_cell.angle_gamma   90.00
#
_symmetry.space_group_name_H-M   'P 1'
#
loop_
_entity.id
_entity.type
_entity.pdbx_description
1 polymer ?
#
loop_
_entity_poly.entity_id
_entity_poly.type
_entity_poly.pdbx_seq_one_letter_code
_entity_poly.pdbx_strand_id
1 'polypeptide(L)'
;MPHSYQLFASIKDFFDNHIIPRFFPRFDEFVYVYDGEEVTIDPKDLELKYKFAIKYIRPVLQAYWNVKTLHYPLRYCIDKSLINTNKKFKSLVTDTLSKCKIHKRKGKPNVKTSDDYHRVNDLTGGLPMEVWDLIIMMGADPKVFIRVNTQFYNFIGPKLYKDFKDIQVLLVLTKTTKIRANDANFLKYGPDYPHKPCINGYEIFKRRKEGLKHDFEFLEVTRIYDTIRYKSSHEAIKHNTGAIFITCLKSIEFLFDHILGNEKSALKYMIQSVTVDISILDGFQEVMYQSSGKLPSSNLSLNGMIENMVNNASGSKLTKLQTESIELFATNLNDNFDNSRWRQDPGTLQTNYLFKPGYNGHVPTNEKFPQHVYFMELNHLDDLFALYIKHGKRKEMADIKSESELKKKSPFRIHRKRRRSINTVKNNDYIYTGLSDRAVSKSWDIFIQDRHFKSEVETFDSLAKIVQTLFSETNIKVSLLINGLRLTQEQVTPPESCRDLCEPLSGHKVISTLVNNHAIPDK
;
A
#
# COMPACT_ATOMS: atom_id res chain seq x y z
N MET A 1 -37.43 1.15 6.92
CA MET A 1 -36.09 1.77 6.78
C MET A 1 -35.99 3.05 5.92
N PRO A 2 -37.01 3.51 5.15
CA PRO A 2 -36.94 4.83 4.47
C PRO A 2 -36.89 6.04 5.43
N HIS A 3 -37.51 5.92 6.61
CA HIS A 3 -37.74 7.05 7.50
C HIS A 3 -36.49 7.60 8.22
N SER A 4 -35.48 6.77 8.52
CA SER A 4 -34.22 7.28 9.08
C SER A 4 -33.45 8.06 8.01
N TYR A 5 -33.40 7.57 6.77
CA TYR A 5 -32.77 8.28 5.65
C TYR A 5 -33.46 9.63 5.35
N GLN A 6 -34.79 9.67 5.43
CA GLN A 6 -35.57 10.90 5.31
C GLN A 6 -35.29 11.87 6.45
N LEU A 7 -35.28 11.42 7.71
CA LEU A 7 -34.94 12.26 8.85
C LEU A 7 -33.51 12.80 8.75
N PHE A 8 -32.56 11.97 8.33
CA PHE A 8 -31.17 12.38 8.10
C PHE A 8 -31.03 13.34 6.92
N ALA A 9 -31.74 13.09 5.82
CA ALA A 9 -31.78 14.01 4.68
C ALA A 9 -32.39 15.34 5.11
N SER A 10 -33.48 15.35 5.88
CA SER A 10 -34.12 16.54 6.40
C SER A 10 -33.26 17.30 7.42
N ILE A 11 -32.51 16.62 8.29
CA ILE A 11 -31.55 17.28 9.20
C ILE A 11 -30.40 17.89 8.39
N LYS A 12 -29.82 17.13 7.44
CA LYS A 12 -28.76 17.64 6.56
C LYS A 12 -29.26 18.85 5.76
N ASP A 13 -30.43 18.75 5.14
CA ASP A 13 -31.06 19.80 4.33
C ASP A 13 -31.40 21.03 5.19
N PHE A 14 -31.89 20.81 6.41
CA PHE A 14 -32.09 21.87 7.39
C PHE A 14 -30.78 22.58 7.75
N PHE A 15 -29.70 21.84 7.96
CA PHE A 15 -28.40 22.44 8.24
C PHE A 15 -27.83 23.19 7.04
N ASP A 16 -27.78 22.54 5.88
CA ASP A 16 -27.12 23.04 4.68
C ASP A 16 -27.89 24.21 4.05
N ASN A 17 -29.23 24.21 4.10
CA ASN A 17 -30.04 25.23 3.44
C ASN A 17 -30.58 26.29 4.39
N HIS A 18 -30.70 26.01 5.70
CA HIS A 18 -31.35 26.94 6.63
C HIS A 18 -30.45 27.43 7.76
N ILE A 19 -29.57 26.58 8.33
CA ILE A 19 -28.67 27.02 9.41
C ILE A 19 -27.43 27.68 8.81
N ILE A 20 -26.72 26.98 7.91
CA ILE A 20 -25.47 27.47 7.33
C ILE A 20 -25.68 28.79 6.60
N PRO A 21 -26.62 28.94 5.64
CA PRO A 21 -26.77 30.20 4.90
C PRO A 21 -27.31 31.36 5.75
N ARG A 22 -28.06 31.06 6.82
CA ARG A 22 -28.66 32.09 7.68
C ARG A 22 -27.68 32.67 8.69
N PHE A 23 -26.86 31.82 9.30
CA PHE A 23 -25.87 32.25 10.29
C PHE A 23 -24.50 32.53 9.66
N PHE A 24 -24.30 32.03 8.44
CA PHE A 24 -23.09 32.17 7.66
C PHE A 24 -23.45 32.36 6.17
N PRO A 25 -24.09 33.48 5.79
CA PRO A 25 -24.46 33.77 4.40
C PRO A 25 -23.25 33.84 3.45
N ARG A 26 -22.05 33.83 4.03
CA ARG A 26 -20.74 33.86 3.40
C ARG A 26 -19.83 32.74 3.96
N PHE A 27 -20.37 31.64 4.49
CA PHE A 27 -19.55 30.49 4.93
C PHE A 27 -18.65 29.98 3.80
N ASP A 28 -19.10 30.12 2.57
CA ASP A 28 -18.32 29.76 1.39
C ASP A 28 -17.17 30.77 1.18
N GLU A 29 -17.37 32.06 1.51
CA GLU A 29 -16.29 33.07 1.51
C GLU A 29 -15.28 32.89 2.67
N PHE A 30 -15.63 32.19 3.76
CA PHE A 30 -14.62 31.73 4.74
C PHE A 30 -13.58 30.78 4.12
N VAL A 31 -13.92 30.20 2.96
CA VAL A 31 -13.19 29.13 2.28
C VAL A 31 -12.52 29.61 0.99
N TYR A 32 -12.89 30.78 0.46
CA TYR A 32 -12.37 31.35 -0.79
C TYR A 32 -11.17 32.31 -0.66
N VAL A 33 -10.52 32.41 0.51
CA VAL A 33 -9.16 33.02 0.61
C VAL A 33 -8.08 32.04 0.08
N TYR A 34 -8.41 31.25 -0.94
CA TYR A 34 -7.59 30.17 -1.47
C TYR A 34 -7.22 30.35 -2.96
N ASP A 35 -7.80 31.33 -3.65
CA ASP A 35 -7.48 31.67 -5.04
C ASP A 35 -6.65 32.97 -5.17
N GLY A 36 -5.72 33.19 -4.25
CA GLY A 36 -4.65 34.19 -4.43
C GLY A 36 -5.06 35.67 -4.31
N GLU A 37 -6.30 36.00 -3.98
CA GLU A 37 -6.69 37.36 -3.62
C GLU A 37 -6.57 37.58 -2.09
N GLU A 38 -5.66 38.47 -1.69
CA GLU A 38 -5.50 38.92 -0.31
C GLU A 38 -6.71 39.75 0.12
N VAL A 39 -7.76 39.09 0.60
CA VAL A 39 -8.82 39.78 1.36
C VAL A 39 -8.29 40.02 2.77
N THR A 40 -8.01 41.28 3.10
CA THR A 40 -7.63 41.72 4.44
C THR A 40 -8.84 41.61 5.37
N ILE A 41 -8.96 40.47 6.06
CA ILE A 41 -9.95 40.27 7.13
C ILE A 41 -9.39 40.90 8.42
N ASP A 42 -10.18 41.73 9.10
CA ASP A 42 -9.81 42.27 10.42
C ASP A 42 -9.51 41.11 11.40
N PRO A 43 -8.33 41.08 12.05
CA PRO A 43 -7.98 40.06 13.04
C PRO A 43 -9.03 39.85 14.14
N LYS A 44 -9.76 40.90 14.55
CA LYS A 44 -10.82 40.81 15.56
C LYS A 44 -12.04 40.06 15.05
N ASP A 45 -12.39 40.25 13.77
CA ASP A 45 -13.47 39.49 13.13
C ASP A 45 -13.09 38.03 12.99
N LEU A 46 -11.84 37.72 12.66
CA LEU A 46 -11.34 36.35 12.59
C LEU A 46 -11.43 35.65 13.95
N GLU A 47 -11.03 36.33 15.04
CA GLU A 47 -11.11 35.81 16.40
C GLU A 47 -12.56 35.56 16.85
N LEU A 48 -13.47 36.50 16.59
CA LEU A 48 -14.88 36.38 16.93
C LEU A 48 -15.53 35.23 16.17
N LYS A 49 -15.28 35.13 14.87
CA LYS A 49 -15.77 34.06 14.01
C LYS A 49 -15.23 32.70 14.44
N TYR A 50 -13.96 32.62 14.83
CA TYR A 50 -13.35 31.41 15.39
C TYR A 50 -14.02 30.98 16.69
N LYS A 51 -14.18 31.91 17.64
CA LYS A 51 -14.90 31.67 18.90
C LYS A 51 -16.31 31.15 18.64
N PHE A 52 -17.01 31.69 17.65
CA PHE A 52 -18.34 31.24 17.27
C PHE A 52 -18.34 29.82 16.69
N ALA A 53 -17.43 29.52 15.76
CA ALA A 53 -17.29 28.19 15.17
C ALA A 53 -17.00 27.11 16.22
N ILE A 54 -16.11 27.41 17.17
CA ILE A 54 -15.79 26.50 18.28
C ILE A 54 -16.96 26.33 19.24
N LYS A 55 -17.61 27.42 19.63
CA LYS A 55 -18.62 27.40 20.70
C LYS A 55 -19.98 26.88 20.23
N TYR A 56 -20.35 27.10 18.97
CA TYR A 56 -21.71 26.84 18.48
C TYR A 56 -21.78 25.85 17.31
N ILE A 57 -20.94 25.98 16.27
CA ILE A 57 -20.99 25.08 15.11
C ILE A 57 -20.48 23.69 15.48
N ARG A 58 -19.32 23.63 16.13
CA ARG A 58 -18.62 22.38 16.41
C ARG A 58 -19.44 21.39 17.26
N PRO A 59 -20.08 21.79 18.38
CA PRO A 59 -20.90 20.86 19.16
C PRO A 59 -22.02 20.23 18.33
N VAL A 60 -22.59 21.02 17.42
CA VAL A 60 -23.68 20.57 16.54
C VAL A 60 -23.18 19.57 15.50
N LEU A 61 -22.03 19.83 14.86
CA LEU A 61 -21.41 18.89 13.94
C LEU A 61 -20.98 17.59 14.64
N GLN A 62 -20.49 17.69 15.89
CA GLN A 62 -20.17 16.52 16.72
C GLN A 62 -21.42 15.71 17.08
N ALA A 63 -22.51 16.39 17.46
CA ALA A 63 -23.78 15.73 17.73
C ALA A 63 -24.31 15.00 16.48
N TYR A 64 -24.29 15.66 15.32
CA TYR A 64 -24.64 15.05 14.03
C TYR A 64 -23.76 13.82 13.74
N TRP A 65 -22.45 13.94 13.93
CA TRP A 65 -21.53 12.83 13.72
C TRP A 65 -21.82 11.64 14.64
N ASN A 66 -22.06 11.90 15.93
CA ASN A 66 -22.41 10.86 16.91
C ASN A 66 -23.70 10.14 16.51
N VAL A 67 -24.74 10.88 16.11
CA VAL A 67 -26.00 10.29 15.63
C VAL A 67 -25.75 9.44 14.38
N LYS A 68 -24.94 9.92 13.44
CA LYS A 68 -24.55 9.19 12.22
C LYS A 68 -23.82 7.88 12.55
N THR A 69 -22.84 7.91 13.47
CA THR A 69 -22.03 6.72 13.80
C THR A 69 -22.78 5.70 14.65
N LEU A 70 -23.78 6.11 15.44
CA LEU A 70 -24.66 5.19 16.18
C LEU A 70 -25.40 4.19 15.27
N HIS A 71 -25.61 4.53 14.00
CA HIS A 71 -26.31 3.68 13.04
C HIS A 71 -25.39 2.68 12.34
N TYR A 72 -24.07 2.86 12.40
CA TYR A 72 -23.11 2.01 11.70
C TYR A 72 -23.10 0.56 12.18
N PRO A 73 -23.16 0.26 13.50
CA PRO A 73 -23.27 -1.12 13.97
C PRO A 73 -24.49 -1.85 13.42
N LEU A 74 -25.66 -1.19 13.39
CA LEU A 74 -26.90 -1.77 12.85
C LEU A 74 -26.75 -2.07 11.36
N ARG A 75 -26.27 -1.08 10.59
CA ARG A 75 -26.00 -1.24 9.15
C ARG A 75 -25.03 -2.40 8.89
N TYR A 76 -23.98 -2.52 9.69
CA TYR A 76 -22.99 -3.60 9.57
C TYR A 76 -23.57 -4.99 9.80
N CYS A 77 -24.44 -5.14 10.80
CA CYS A 77 -25.13 -6.41 11.06
C CYS A 77 -26.06 -6.80 9.89
N ILE A 78 -26.77 -5.82 9.32
CA ILE A 78 -27.66 -6.03 8.16
C ILE A 78 -26.84 -6.44 6.94
N ASP A 79 -25.80 -5.68 6.59
CA ASP A 79 -24.95 -5.96 5.44
C ASP A 79 -24.31 -7.35 5.54
N LYS A 80 -23.82 -7.75 6.73
CA LYS A 80 -23.26 -9.08 6.96
C LYS A 80 -24.31 -10.19 6.80
N SER A 81 -25.54 -9.97 7.27
CA SER A 81 -26.64 -10.92 7.10
C SER A 81 -27.03 -11.07 5.63
N LEU A 82 -27.10 -9.97 4.88
CA LEU A 82 -27.37 -9.97 3.44
C LEU A 82 -26.27 -10.68 2.63
N ILE A 83 -25.00 -10.46 2.97
CA ILE A 83 -23.88 -11.17 2.33
C ILE A 83 -23.97 -12.66 2.62
N ASN A 84 -24.27 -13.06 3.85
CA ASN A 84 -24.39 -14.46 4.23
C ASN A 84 -25.57 -15.16 3.55
N THR A 85 -26.72 -14.49 3.43
CA THR A 85 -27.88 -15.01 2.69
C THR A 85 -27.59 -15.12 1.20
N ASN A 86 -26.91 -14.15 0.60
CA ASN A 86 -26.46 -14.24 -0.80
C ASN A 86 -25.45 -15.37 -1.03
N LYS A 87 -24.53 -15.62 -0.10
CA LYS A 87 -23.61 -16.77 -0.17
C LYS A 87 -24.35 -18.09 -0.10
N LYS A 88 -25.31 -18.23 0.83
CA LYS A 88 -26.18 -19.41 0.94
C LYS A 88 -27.05 -19.60 -0.29
N PHE A 89 -27.58 -18.53 -0.85
CA PHE A 89 -28.37 -18.57 -2.08
C PHE A 89 -27.52 -19.00 -3.27
N LYS A 90 -26.32 -18.42 -3.43
CA LYS A 90 -25.36 -18.85 -4.46
C LYS A 90 -24.99 -20.32 -4.29
N SER A 91 -24.69 -20.79 -3.08
CA SER A 91 -24.34 -22.20 -2.84
C SER A 91 -25.51 -23.11 -3.19
N LEU A 92 -26.73 -22.77 -2.79
CA LEU A 92 -27.95 -23.49 -3.16
C LEU A 92 -28.15 -23.54 -4.68
N VAL A 93 -27.96 -22.41 -5.38
CA VAL A 93 -28.07 -22.36 -6.84
C VAL A 93 -26.99 -23.23 -7.51
N THR A 94 -25.74 -23.18 -7.06
CA THR A 94 -24.67 -24.05 -7.59
C THR A 94 -24.90 -25.52 -7.30
N ASP A 95 -25.41 -25.87 -6.11
CA ASP A 95 -25.74 -27.25 -5.73
C ASP A 95 -26.93 -27.79 -6.53
N THR A 96 -27.88 -26.92 -6.87
CA THR A 96 -29.04 -27.29 -7.69
C THR A 96 -28.63 -27.45 -9.15
N LEU A 97 -27.77 -26.57 -9.67
CA LEU A 97 -27.24 -26.66 -11.04
C LEU A 97 -26.27 -27.84 -11.22
N SER A 98 -25.47 -28.20 -10.22
CA SER A 98 -24.59 -29.37 -10.26
C SER A 98 -25.39 -30.67 -10.24
N LYS A 99 -26.47 -30.74 -9.46
CA LYS A 99 -27.44 -31.86 -9.48
C LYS A 99 -28.18 -31.97 -10.81
N CYS A 100 -28.54 -30.86 -11.45
CA CYS A 100 -29.16 -30.87 -12.78
C CYS A 100 -28.21 -31.32 -13.92
N LYS A 101 -26.88 -31.23 -13.74
CA LYS A 101 -25.91 -31.72 -14.75
C LYS A 101 -25.73 -33.24 -14.77
N ILE A 102 -26.24 -33.97 -13.77
CA ILE A 102 -26.16 -35.45 -13.69
C ILE A 102 -27.22 -36.15 -14.57
N HIS A 103 -28.07 -35.40 -15.29
CA HIS A 103 -29.05 -35.95 -16.23
C HIS A 103 -28.74 -35.74 -17.73
N LYS A 104 -27.47 -35.48 -18.08
CA LYS A 104 -27.05 -35.60 -19.49
C LYS A 104 -26.92 -37.07 -19.91
N ARG A 105 -28.04 -37.56 -20.45
CA ARG A 105 -28.18 -38.62 -21.48
C ARG A 105 -27.29 -39.87 -21.31
N LYS A 106 -27.86 -40.89 -20.67
CA LYS A 106 -27.58 -42.29 -21.00
C LYS A 106 -28.13 -42.57 -22.42
N GLY A 107 -27.37 -42.23 -23.45
CA GLY A 107 -27.56 -42.73 -24.81
C GLY A 107 -26.85 -44.07 -24.96
N LYS A 108 -27.59 -45.08 -25.46
CA LYS A 108 -27.20 -46.49 -25.60
C LYS A 108 -25.84 -46.69 -26.31
N PRO A 109 -25.07 -47.72 -25.93
CA PRO A 109 -23.95 -48.21 -26.73
C PRO A 109 -24.49 -49.19 -27.79
N ASN A 110 -24.17 -48.97 -29.06
CA ASN A 110 -23.89 -50.01 -30.08
C ASN A 110 -24.01 -49.42 -31.49
N VAL A 111 -22.89 -49.04 -32.07
CA VAL A 111 -22.56 -49.38 -33.46
C VAL A 111 -21.08 -49.73 -33.45
N LYS A 112 -20.78 -51.02 -33.67
CA LYS A 112 -19.46 -51.47 -34.08
C LYS A 112 -19.31 -51.10 -35.57
N THR A 113 -18.42 -50.18 -35.86
CA THR A 113 -17.72 -50.12 -37.14
C THR A 113 -16.24 -50.19 -36.83
N SER A 114 -15.63 -51.27 -37.29
CA SER A 114 -14.19 -51.40 -37.46
C SER A 114 -13.68 -50.33 -38.43
N ASP A 115 -12.38 -50.06 -38.31
CA ASP A 115 -11.58 -49.19 -39.16
C ASP A 115 -11.73 -47.67 -38.90
N ASP A 116 -11.00 -47.20 -37.89
CA ASP A 116 -10.04 -46.12 -38.14
C ASP A 116 -8.96 -46.10 -37.03
N TYR A 117 -7.80 -46.67 -37.37
CA TYR A 117 -6.55 -46.41 -36.68
C TYR A 117 -6.19 -44.92 -36.88
N HIS A 118 -5.68 -44.26 -35.83
CA HIS A 118 -5.28 -42.83 -35.76
C HIS A 118 -6.35 -41.81 -35.31
N ARG A 119 -6.91 -41.97 -34.10
CA ARG A 119 -7.15 -40.78 -33.27
C ARG A 119 -5.82 -40.32 -32.69
N VAL A 120 -5.06 -39.58 -33.50
CA VAL A 120 -4.06 -38.68 -32.94
C VAL A 120 -4.83 -37.73 -32.02
N ASN A 121 -4.51 -37.75 -30.73
CA ASN A 121 -4.97 -36.74 -29.79
C ASN A 121 -4.31 -35.41 -30.17
N ASP A 122 -4.75 -34.81 -31.27
CA ASP A 122 -4.32 -33.48 -31.67
C ASP A 122 -5.06 -32.50 -30.76
N LEU A 123 -4.48 -32.27 -29.58
CA LEU A 123 -4.90 -31.25 -28.62
C LEU A 123 -5.05 -29.85 -29.26
N THR A 124 -4.47 -29.63 -30.45
CA THR A 124 -4.53 -28.42 -31.28
C THR A 124 -5.56 -28.47 -32.43
N GLY A 125 -6.37 -29.52 -32.55
CA GLY A 125 -7.41 -29.62 -33.58
C GLY A 125 -6.90 -29.88 -35.00
N GLY A 126 -5.79 -30.60 -35.16
CA GLY A 126 -5.24 -31.05 -36.45
C GLY A 126 -4.37 -30.04 -37.20
N LEU A 127 -4.25 -28.81 -36.68
CA LEU A 127 -3.37 -27.78 -37.26
C LEU A 127 -2.02 -27.73 -36.51
N PRO A 128 -0.90 -27.61 -37.25
CA PRO A 128 0.42 -27.43 -36.66
C PRO A 128 0.55 -26.04 -36.01
N MET A 129 1.46 -25.89 -35.04
CA MET A 129 1.57 -24.67 -34.22
C MET A 129 1.93 -23.42 -35.03
N GLU A 130 2.62 -23.58 -36.15
CA GLU A 130 2.98 -22.52 -37.09
C GLU A 130 1.74 -21.88 -37.72
N VAL A 131 0.69 -22.66 -37.98
CA VAL A 131 -0.59 -22.13 -38.51
C VAL A 131 -1.32 -21.34 -37.43
N TRP A 132 -1.30 -21.81 -36.18
CA TRP A 132 -1.86 -21.06 -35.07
C TRP A 132 -1.12 -19.74 -34.79
N ASP A 133 0.20 -19.72 -35.00
CA ASP A 133 1.00 -18.49 -34.92
C ASP A 133 0.57 -17.47 -35.98
N LEU A 134 0.31 -17.92 -37.22
CA LEU A 134 -0.23 -17.08 -38.29
C LEU A 134 -1.60 -16.50 -37.91
N ILE A 135 -2.50 -17.31 -37.34
CA ILE A 135 -3.83 -16.87 -36.88
C ILE A 135 -3.71 -15.78 -35.80
N ILE A 136 -2.76 -15.92 -34.88
CA ILE A 136 -2.45 -14.90 -33.86
C ILE A 136 -1.93 -13.62 -34.52
N MET A 137 -1.00 -13.73 -35.46
CA MET A 137 -0.48 -12.57 -36.21
C MET A 137 -1.58 -11.86 -37.03
N MET A 138 -2.63 -12.58 -37.44
CA MET A 138 -3.81 -12.03 -38.10
C MET A 138 -4.81 -11.35 -37.13
N GLY A 139 -4.52 -11.31 -35.83
CA GLY A 139 -5.27 -10.53 -34.84
C GLY A 139 -6.05 -11.35 -33.82
N ALA A 140 -5.93 -12.69 -33.82
CA ALA A 140 -6.55 -13.49 -32.78
C ALA A 140 -5.82 -13.31 -31.43
N ASP A 141 -6.58 -13.19 -30.33
CA ASP A 141 -5.97 -12.94 -29.01
C ASP A 141 -5.18 -14.17 -28.53
N PRO A 142 -3.84 -14.09 -28.44
CA PRO A 142 -2.99 -15.19 -28.00
C PRO A 142 -3.32 -15.66 -26.57
N LYS A 143 -3.95 -14.80 -25.75
CA LYS A 143 -4.36 -15.13 -24.38
C LYS A 143 -5.48 -16.16 -24.32
N VAL A 144 -6.30 -16.26 -25.37
CA VAL A 144 -7.36 -17.27 -25.46
C VAL A 144 -6.72 -18.64 -25.67
N PHE A 145 -5.79 -18.76 -26.61
CA PHE A 145 -5.14 -20.02 -26.96
C PHE A 145 -4.36 -20.65 -25.81
N ILE A 146 -3.57 -19.84 -25.07
CA ILE A 146 -2.80 -20.35 -23.93
C ILE A 146 -3.66 -20.92 -22.79
N ARG A 147 -4.97 -20.59 -22.74
CA ARG A 147 -5.92 -21.12 -21.76
C ARG A 147 -6.57 -22.44 -22.19
N VAL A 148 -6.45 -22.80 -23.47
CA VAL A 148 -7.11 -23.99 -24.04
C VAL A 148 -6.37 -25.26 -23.66
N ASN A 149 -5.04 -25.28 -23.85
CA ASN A 149 -4.22 -26.45 -23.54
C ASN A 149 -2.75 -26.08 -23.25
N THR A 150 -2.00 -27.05 -22.73
CA THR A 150 -0.59 -26.89 -22.35
C THR A 150 0.36 -26.71 -23.54
N GLN A 151 0.04 -27.26 -24.72
CA GLN A 151 0.88 -27.09 -25.91
C GLN A 151 0.86 -25.64 -26.39
N PHE A 152 -0.31 -25.00 -26.46
CA PHE A 152 -0.41 -23.57 -26.76
C PHE A 152 0.29 -22.71 -25.73
N TYR A 153 0.13 -23.05 -24.44
CA TYR A 153 0.83 -22.35 -23.37
C TYR A 153 2.35 -22.41 -23.54
N ASN A 154 2.91 -23.58 -23.85
CA ASN A 154 4.35 -23.76 -24.02
C ASN A 154 4.89 -23.08 -25.29
N PHE A 155 4.12 -23.08 -26.40
CA PHE A 155 4.56 -22.49 -27.66
C PHE A 155 4.40 -20.95 -27.68
N ILE A 156 3.26 -20.44 -27.24
CA ILE A 156 2.90 -19.01 -27.32
C ILE A 156 3.38 -18.26 -26.06
N GLY A 157 3.36 -18.91 -24.89
CA GLY A 157 3.71 -18.31 -23.60
C GLY A 157 5.04 -17.55 -23.63
N PRO A 158 6.17 -18.15 -24.08
CA PRO A 158 7.45 -17.44 -24.17
C PRO A 158 7.40 -16.15 -25.00
N LYS A 159 6.61 -16.13 -26.08
CA LYS A 159 6.43 -14.92 -26.93
C LYS A 159 5.64 -13.83 -26.21
N LEU A 160 4.64 -14.21 -25.41
CA LEU A 160 3.82 -13.27 -24.62
C LEU A 160 4.54 -12.74 -23.39
N TYR A 161 5.34 -13.59 -22.76
CA TYR A 161 5.97 -13.31 -21.48
C TYR A 161 7.40 -12.74 -21.62
N LYS A 162 7.83 -12.42 -22.84
CA LYS A 162 9.17 -11.86 -23.14
C LYS A 162 9.54 -10.60 -22.34
N ASP A 163 8.54 -9.85 -21.88
CA ASP A 163 8.71 -8.63 -21.09
C ASP A 163 8.93 -8.90 -19.59
N PHE A 164 8.74 -10.13 -19.11
CA PHE A 164 8.82 -10.49 -17.68
C PHE A 164 10.23 -10.90 -17.23
N LYS A 165 11.27 -10.43 -17.93
CA LYS A 165 12.67 -10.79 -17.62
C LYS A 165 13.11 -10.31 -16.24
N ASP A 166 12.72 -9.10 -15.88
CA ASP A 166 13.09 -8.47 -14.62
C ASP A 166 11.82 -8.13 -13.83
N ILE A 167 11.71 -8.64 -12.61
CA ILE A 167 10.57 -8.36 -11.72
C ILE A 167 11.06 -7.62 -10.48
N GLN A 168 10.45 -6.48 -10.18
CA GLN A 168 10.63 -5.74 -8.93
C GLN A 168 9.37 -5.84 -8.08
N VAL A 169 9.50 -6.40 -6.88
CA VAL A 169 8.42 -6.50 -5.90
C VAL A 169 8.66 -5.50 -4.77
N LEU A 170 7.61 -4.78 -4.35
CA LEU A 170 7.58 -4.01 -3.11
C LEU A 170 6.42 -4.50 -2.24
N LEU A 171 6.77 -5.12 -1.11
CA LEU A 171 5.83 -5.54 -0.07
C LEU A 171 5.90 -4.56 1.10
N VAL A 172 4.85 -3.79 1.34
CA VAL A 172 4.77 -2.87 2.49
C VAL A 172 3.86 -3.47 3.54
N LEU A 173 4.33 -3.58 4.78
CA LEU A 173 3.54 -4.05 5.91
C LEU A 173 3.72 -3.17 7.14
N THR A 174 2.74 -3.24 8.03
CA THR A 174 2.72 -2.48 9.28
C THR A 174 1.77 -3.13 10.28
N LYS A 175 1.94 -2.84 11.56
CA LYS A 175 1.00 -3.25 12.61
C LYS A 175 -0.32 -2.49 12.48
N THR A 176 -1.41 -3.13 12.87
CA THR A 176 -2.74 -2.48 12.83
C THR A 176 -2.98 -1.50 14.00
N THR A 177 -2.02 -1.32 14.89
CA THR A 177 -2.08 -0.41 16.06
C THR A 177 -2.49 1.01 15.67
N LYS A 178 -1.76 1.63 14.73
CA LYS A 178 -2.03 3.01 14.29
C LYS A 178 -3.35 3.14 13.54
N ILE A 179 -3.66 2.26 12.59
CA ILE A 179 -4.95 2.30 11.86
C ILE A 179 -6.15 2.10 12.78
N ARG A 180 -6.03 1.22 13.80
CA ARG A 180 -7.07 1.03 14.82
C ARG A 180 -7.28 2.31 15.63
N ALA A 181 -6.21 2.96 16.06
CA ALA A 181 -6.27 4.21 16.82
C ALA A 181 -6.87 5.35 15.97
N ASN A 182 -6.37 5.52 14.75
CA ASN A 182 -6.87 6.47 13.76
C ASN A 182 -8.37 6.32 13.49
N ASP A 183 -8.82 5.09 13.19
CA ASP A 183 -10.23 4.83 12.89
C ASP A 183 -11.09 4.99 14.15
N ALA A 184 -10.57 4.65 15.33
CA ALA A 184 -11.26 4.89 16.59
C ALA A 184 -11.44 6.39 16.85
N ASN A 185 -10.40 7.18 16.60
CA ASN A 185 -10.43 8.64 16.73
C ASN A 185 -11.45 9.26 15.77
N PHE A 186 -11.36 8.92 14.48
CA PHE A 186 -12.27 9.42 13.45
C PHE A 186 -13.73 9.09 13.75
N LEU A 187 -14.03 7.85 14.18
CA LEU A 187 -15.40 7.46 14.51
C LEU A 187 -15.91 8.13 15.79
N LYS A 188 -15.03 8.49 16.71
CA LYS A 188 -15.39 9.19 17.96
C LYS A 188 -15.62 10.68 17.76
N TYR A 189 -14.76 11.35 16.97
CA TYR A 189 -14.73 12.82 16.88
C TYR A 189 -15.16 13.39 15.53
N GLY A 190 -15.20 12.56 14.49
CA GLY A 190 -15.58 12.97 13.14
C GLY A 190 -14.43 13.50 12.29
N PRO A 191 -14.71 13.85 11.02
CA PRO A 191 -13.74 14.50 10.13
C PRO A 191 -13.36 15.88 10.65
N ASP A 192 -12.21 16.39 10.20
CA ASP A 192 -11.71 17.71 10.60
C ASP A 192 -12.59 18.85 10.03
N TYR A 193 -13.24 18.65 8.86
CA TYR A 193 -14.11 19.64 8.22
C TYR A 193 -15.45 19.03 7.74
N PRO A 194 -16.45 18.74 8.60
CA PRO A 194 -17.64 17.95 8.25
C PRO A 194 -18.49 18.45 7.07
N HIS A 195 -18.34 19.73 6.70
CA HIS A 195 -18.99 20.34 5.54
C HIS A 195 -18.30 20.00 4.21
N LYS A 196 -17.00 19.64 4.21
CA LYS A 196 -16.29 19.22 3.00
C LYS A 196 -16.58 17.74 2.71
N PRO A 197 -16.58 17.32 1.43
CA PRO A 197 -16.57 15.91 1.07
C PRO A 197 -15.55 15.17 1.93
N CYS A 198 -16.03 14.20 2.69
CA CYS A 198 -15.21 13.35 3.52
C CYS A 198 -15.42 11.93 3.07
N ILE A 199 -14.42 11.11 3.36
CA ILE A 199 -14.53 9.67 3.12
C ILE A 199 -15.74 9.10 3.86
N ASN A 200 -16.36 8.12 3.22
CA ASN A 200 -17.50 7.43 3.74
C ASN A 200 -17.17 6.83 5.13
N GLY A 201 -17.68 7.47 6.19
CA GLY A 201 -17.43 7.04 7.57
C GLY A 201 -17.88 5.61 7.86
N TYR A 202 -18.81 5.06 7.08
CA TYR A 202 -19.18 3.65 7.19
C TYR A 202 -18.09 2.71 6.65
N GLU A 203 -17.34 3.10 5.62
CA GLU A 203 -16.17 2.35 5.17
C GLU A 203 -15.07 2.34 6.24
N ILE A 204 -14.86 3.47 6.93
CA ILE A 204 -13.95 3.55 8.09
C ILE A 204 -14.42 2.66 9.22
N PHE A 205 -15.73 2.59 9.48
CA PHE A 205 -16.29 1.66 10.45
C PHE A 205 -16.03 0.20 10.07
N LYS A 206 -16.23 -0.18 8.80
CA LYS A 206 -15.92 -1.54 8.31
C LYS A 206 -14.44 -1.85 8.45
N ARG A 207 -13.57 -0.92 8.03
CA ARG A 207 -12.12 -1.03 8.17
C ARG A 207 -11.70 -1.24 9.63
N ARG A 208 -12.25 -0.46 10.57
CA ARG A 208 -12.01 -0.67 12.00
C ARG A 208 -12.42 -2.08 12.46
N LYS A 209 -13.58 -2.57 12.04
CA LYS A 209 -14.05 -3.92 12.38
C LYS A 209 -13.16 -5.02 11.83
N GLU A 210 -12.52 -4.78 10.69
CA GLU A 210 -11.55 -5.69 10.09
C GLU A 210 -10.19 -5.59 10.79
N GLY A 211 -9.66 -4.38 10.99
CA GLY A 211 -8.40 -4.14 11.69
C GLY A 211 -8.39 -4.69 13.10
N LEU A 212 -9.51 -4.68 13.83
CA LEU A 212 -9.63 -5.29 15.17
C LEU A 212 -9.43 -6.81 15.21
N LYS A 213 -9.52 -7.50 14.07
CA LYS A 213 -9.37 -8.97 13.98
C LYS A 213 -7.97 -9.42 13.56
N HIS A 214 -7.12 -8.50 13.13
CA HIS A 214 -5.88 -8.79 12.43
C HIS A 214 -4.74 -7.96 12.99
N ASP A 215 -3.55 -8.54 13.12
CA ASP A 215 -2.41 -7.92 13.79
C ASP A 215 -1.59 -7.03 12.84
N PHE A 216 -1.63 -7.36 11.56
CA PHE A 216 -0.92 -6.65 10.51
C PHE A 216 -1.86 -6.22 9.37
N GLU A 217 -1.43 -5.19 8.65
CA GLU A 217 -1.96 -4.87 7.33
C GLU A 217 -0.82 -4.72 6.31
N PHE A 218 -1.09 -5.18 5.10
CA PHE A 218 -0.27 -4.97 3.93
C PHE A 218 -0.85 -3.83 3.11
N LEU A 219 0.03 -2.95 2.62
CA LEU A 219 -0.35 -1.73 1.91
C LEU A 219 0.08 -1.83 0.45
N GLU A 220 -0.87 -1.63 -0.46
CA GLU A 220 -0.56 -1.36 -1.86
C GLU A 220 -0.28 0.14 -2.01
N VAL A 221 0.92 0.49 -2.46
CA VAL A 221 1.39 1.90 -2.48
C VAL A 221 1.81 2.34 -3.88
N THR A 222 1.57 3.60 -4.19
CA THR A 222 2.01 4.25 -5.43
C THR A 222 2.56 5.63 -5.14
N ARG A 223 3.31 6.18 -6.10
CA ARG A 223 3.88 7.52 -5.98
C ARG A 223 3.23 8.47 -6.97
N ILE A 224 2.56 9.50 -6.45
CA ILE A 224 1.73 10.46 -7.20
C ILE A 224 2.55 11.19 -8.27
N TYR A 225 3.78 11.62 -7.94
CA TYR A 225 4.63 12.32 -8.91
C TYR A 225 4.86 11.50 -10.19
N ASP A 226 4.95 10.19 -10.07
CA ASP A 226 5.15 9.30 -11.21
C ASP A 226 3.86 9.17 -12.03
N THR A 227 2.68 9.24 -11.40
CA THR A 227 1.39 9.15 -12.09
C THR A 227 1.11 10.37 -12.95
N ILE A 228 1.61 11.55 -12.55
CA ILE A 228 1.47 12.79 -13.34
C ILE A 228 2.25 12.67 -14.67
N ARG A 229 3.46 12.10 -14.64
CA ARG A 229 4.33 12.01 -15.83
C ARG A 229 4.13 10.75 -16.67
N TYR A 230 3.81 9.63 -16.04
CA TYR A 230 3.81 8.30 -16.66
C TYR A 230 2.50 7.53 -16.45
N LYS A 231 1.39 8.19 -16.07
CA LYS A 231 0.09 7.56 -15.68
C LYS A 231 0.14 6.68 -14.43
N SER A 232 1.21 5.95 -14.17
CA SER A 232 1.42 5.15 -12.97
C SER A 232 2.91 4.96 -12.62
N SER A 233 3.22 4.66 -11.35
CA SER A 233 4.58 4.23 -10.95
C SER A 233 5.03 2.97 -11.69
N HIS A 234 4.09 2.08 -12.03
CA HIS A 234 4.37 0.86 -12.80
C HIS A 234 4.92 1.18 -14.19
N GLU A 235 4.25 2.09 -14.91
CA GLU A 235 4.70 2.56 -16.23
C GLU A 235 6.03 3.31 -16.13
N ALA A 236 6.23 4.14 -15.10
CA ALA A 236 7.49 4.85 -14.88
C ALA A 236 8.67 3.88 -14.67
N ILE A 237 8.51 2.85 -13.85
CA ILE A 237 9.56 1.87 -13.57
C ILE A 237 9.80 1.00 -14.82
N LYS A 238 8.74 0.52 -15.47
CA LYS A 238 8.85 -0.28 -16.71
C LYS A 238 9.55 0.51 -17.80
N HIS A 239 9.19 1.78 -18.01
CA HIS A 239 9.81 2.63 -19.03
C HIS A 239 11.30 2.86 -18.75
N ASN A 240 11.69 3.12 -17.51
CA ASN A 240 13.06 3.52 -17.18
C ASN A 240 14.02 2.35 -16.94
N THR A 241 13.49 1.16 -16.64
CA THR A 241 14.31 0.00 -16.26
C THR A 241 13.99 -1.29 -17.02
N GLY A 242 12.85 -1.36 -17.70
CA GLY A 242 12.34 -2.59 -18.31
C GLY A 242 11.71 -3.56 -17.30
N ALA A 243 11.78 -3.30 -16.00
CA ALA A 243 11.28 -4.22 -14.98
C ALA A 243 9.75 -4.11 -14.80
N ILE A 244 9.11 -5.25 -14.55
CA ILE A 244 7.72 -5.33 -14.11
C ILE A 244 7.66 -5.05 -12.61
N PHE A 245 6.98 -3.96 -12.24
CA PHE A 245 6.77 -3.59 -10.84
C PHE A 245 5.52 -4.25 -10.28
N ILE A 246 5.56 -4.76 -9.05
CA ILE A 246 4.42 -5.38 -8.37
C ILE A 246 4.40 -4.93 -6.91
N THR A 247 3.26 -4.36 -6.48
CA THR A 247 3.03 -3.96 -5.07
C THR A 247 1.76 -4.57 -4.46
N CYS A 248 0.79 -4.99 -5.28
CA CYS A 248 -0.45 -5.61 -4.80
C CYS A 248 -0.17 -6.98 -4.15
N LEU A 249 -0.61 -7.20 -2.90
CA LEU A 249 -0.35 -8.44 -2.16
C LEU A 249 -0.84 -9.68 -2.90
N LYS A 250 -2.05 -9.65 -3.49
CA LYS A 250 -2.60 -10.81 -4.22
C LYS A 250 -1.75 -11.19 -5.42
N SER A 251 -1.20 -10.20 -6.12
CA SER A 251 -0.30 -10.43 -7.26
C SER A 251 1.05 -10.96 -6.81
N ILE A 252 1.53 -10.52 -5.63
CA ILE A 252 2.74 -11.05 -4.98
C ILE A 252 2.53 -12.51 -4.59
N GLU A 253 1.46 -12.82 -3.84
CA GLU A 253 1.09 -14.20 -3.49
C GLU A 253 0.99 -15.08 -4.74
N PHE A 254 0.33 -14.61 -5.80
CA PHE A 254 0.23 -15.34 -7.06
C PHE A 254 1.60 -15.60 -7.71
N LEU A 255 2.51 -14.61 -7.70
CA LEU A 255 3.87 -14.75 -8.22
C LEU A 255 4.64 -15.86 -7.50
N PHE A 256 4.64 -15.85 -6.16
CA PHE A 256 5.38 -16.85 -5.39
C PHE A 256 4.72 -18.23 -5.43
N ASP A 257 3.38 -18.29 -5.42
CA ASP A 257 2.64 -19.55 -5.30
C ASP A 257 2.51 -20.31 -6.61
N HIS A 258 2.31 -19.59 -7.71
CA HIS A 258 1.88 -20.19 -8.98
C HIS A 258 2.88 -19.99 -10.12
N ILE A 259 3.82 -19.05 -9.98
CA ILE A 259 4.85 -18.80 -10.98
C ILE A 259 6.20 -19.32 -10.49
N LEU A 260 6.76 -18.75 -9.42
CA LEU A 260 8.10 -19.11 -8.93
C LEU A 260 8.10 -20.51 -8.28
N GLY A 261 7.14 -20.80 -7.40
CA GLY A 261 7.00 -22.11 -6.77
C GLY A 261 6.55 -23.24 -7.71
N ASN A 262 6.30 -22.96 -9.00
CA ASN A 262 5.82 -23.93 -9.98
C ASN A 262 6.86 -24.16 -11.08
N GLU A 263 7.56 -25.30 -11.00
CA GLU A 263 8.56 -25.69 -12.01
C GLU A 263 8.01 -25.84 -13.43
N LYS A 264 6.69 -26.00 -13.61
CA LYS A 264 6.06 -26.13 -14.94
C LYS A 264 5.59 -24.80 -15.52
N SER A 265 5.84 -23.69 -14.82
CA SER A 265 5.43 -22.36 -15.27
C SER A 265 6.30 -21.91 -16.44
N ALA A 266 5.70 -21.72 -17.63
CA ALA A 266 6.41 -21.17 -18.78
C ALA A 266 6.87 -19.73 -18.53
N LEU A 267 6.12 -18.99 -17.71
CA LEU A 267 6.50 -17.65 -17.28
C LEU A 267 7.74 -17.67 -16.38
N LYS A 268 7.92 -18.68 -15.52
CA LYS A 268 9.12 -18.84 -14.68
C LYS A 268 10.40 -18.85 -15.51
N TYR A 269 10.40 -19.59 -16.63
CA TYR A 269 11.56 -19.66 -17.53
C TYR A 269 11.91 -18.34 -18.23
N MET A 270 10.98 -17.39 -18.30
CA MET A 270 11.25 -16.07 -18.88
C MET A 270 11.87 -15.10 -17.87
N ILE A 271 11.74 -15.38 -16.58
CA ILE A 271 12.24 -14.53 -15.50
C ILE A 271 13.75 -14.77 -15.34
N GLN A 272 14.53 -13.71 -15.50
CA GLN A 272 15.99 -13.71 -15.33
C GLN A 272 16.40 -13.16 -13.98
N SER A 273 15.64 -12.18 -13.46
CA SER A 273 15.90 -11.64 -12.12
C SER A 273 14.63 -11.24 -11.37
N VAL A 274 14.67 -11.45 -10.05
CA VAL A 274 13.62 -11.05 -9.11
C VAL A 274 14.27 -10.28 -7.96
N THR A 275 13.91 -9.01 -7.83
CA THR A 275 14.27 -8.17 -6.69
C THR A 275 13.05 -7.97 -5.81
N VAL A 276 13.17 -8.31 -4.53
CA VAL A 276 12.08 -8.18 -3.55
C VAL A 276 12.50 -7.19 -2.50
N ASP A 277 11.63 -6.21 -2.25
CA ASP A 277 11.83 -5.25 -1.17
C ASP A 277 10.67 -5.40 -0.17
N ILE A 278 11.01 -5.67 1.09
CA ILE A 278 10.04 -5.75 2.19
C ILE A 278 10.24 -4.52 3.06
N SER A 279 9.22 -3.66 3.14
CA SER A 279 9.25 -2.42 3.92
C SER A 279 8.30 -2.52 5.10
N ILE A 280 8.85 -2.51 6.31
CA ILE A 280 8.10 -2.60 7.57
C ILE A 280 8.00 -1.19 8.18
N LEU A 281 6.81 -0.59 8.14
CA LEU A 281 6.58 0.78 8.61
C LEU A 281 6.59 0.86 10.14
N ASP A 282 5.84 -0.04 10.79
CA ASP A 282 5.80 -0.22 12.24
C ASP A 282 5.95 -1.71 12.58
N GLY A 283 6.49 -2.01 13.75
CA GLY A 283 6.68 -3.38 14.23
C GLY A 283 7.92 -4.09 13.70
N PHE A 284 8.96 -3.35 13.25
CA PHE A 284 10.16 -3.94 12.67
C PHE A 284 10.86 -4.94 13.59
N GLN A 285 10.97 -4.62 14.88
CA GLN A 285 11.61 -5.51 15.85
C GLN A 285 10.82 -6.81 16.03
N GLU A 286 9.50 -6.69 16.01
CA GLU A 286 8.55 -7.78 16.16
C GLU A 286 8.58 -8.73 14.97
N VAL A 287 8.61 -8.18 13.75
CA VAL A 287 8.68 -8.96 12.51
C VAL A 287 10.05 -9.62 12.35
N MET A 288 11.14 -8.91 12.63
CA MET A 288 12.48 -9.42 12.36
C MET A 288 13.04 -10.30 13.47
N TYR A 289 12.85 -9.94 14.75
CA TYR A 289 13.65 -10.47 15.84
C TYR A 289 12.85 -11.14 16.96
N GLN A 290 11.59 -10.77 17.20
CA GLN A 290 10.85 -11.29 18.36
C GLN A 290 10.31 -12.72 18.19
N SER A 291 10.21 -13.40 19.33
CA SER A 291 9.74 -14.79 19.47
C SER A 291 8.22 -14.95 19.47
N SER A 292 7.43 -13.88 19.59
CA SER A 292 5.97 -13.93 19.41
C SER A 292 5.60 -14.10 17.93
N GLY A 293 6.42 -13.54 17.04
CA GLY A 293 6.32 -13.68 15.59
C GLY A 293 7.00 -14.92 15.02
N LYS A 294 6.95 -16.05 15.76
CA LYS A 294 7.56 -17.30 15.31
C LYS A 294 6.82 -17.83 14.08
N LEU A 295 7.60 -18.22 13.09
CA LEU A 295 7.09 -18.99 11.97
C LEU A 295 6.48 -20.30 12.49
N PRO A 296 5.21 -20.61 12.16
CA PRO A 296 4.50 -21.80 12.67
C PRO A 296 5.27 -23.11 12.43
N SER A 297 6.06 -23.14 11.36
CA SER A 297 6.81 -24.31 10.90
C SER A 297 8.22 -24.44 11.50
N SER A 298 8.80 -23.39 12.11
CA SER A 298 10.23 -23.44 12.49
C SER A 298 10.60 -22.85 13.85
N ASN A 299 9.67 -22.28 14.63
CA ASN A 299 9.98 -21.61 15.91
C ASN A 299 11.07 -20.51 15.83
N LEU A 300 11.47 -20.10 14.62
CA LEU A 300 12.45 -19.06 14.36
C LEU A 300 11.75 -17.74 14.04
N SER A 301 12.42 -16.63 14.34
CA SER A 301 12.09 -15.32 13.79
C SER A 301 12.46 -15.25 12.31
N LEU A 302 11.94 -14.25 11.58
CA LEU A 302 12.30 -14.05 10.17
C LEU A 302 13.82 -13.90 9.99
N ASN A 303 14.48 -13.15 10.88
CA ASN A 303 15.94 -13.00 10.86
C ASN A 303 16.65 -14.33 11.13
N GLY A 304 16.18 -15.13 12.09
CA GLY A 304 16.76 -16.44 12.40
C GLY A 304 16.60 -17.43 11.25
N MET A 305 15.47 -17.40 10.54
CA MET A 305 15.26 -18.19 9.33
C MET A 305 16.26 -17.80 8.23
N ILE A 306 16.43 -16.50 7.98
CA ILE A 306 17.40 -15.99 7.00
C ILE A 306 18.83 -16.40 7.39
N GLU A 307 19.21 -16.27 8.66
CA GLU A 307 20.53 -16.68 9.15
C GLU A 307 20.77 -18.17 8.96
N ASN A 308 19.78 -19.01 9.27
CA ASN A 308 19.88 -20.44 9.04
C ASN A 308 20.04 -20.78 7.56
N MET A 309 19.31 -20.10 6.65
CA MET A 309 19.50 -20.29 5.21
C MET A 309 20.91 -19.90 4.76
N VAL A 310 21.42 -18.77 5.24
CA VAL A 310 22.78 -18.29 4.91
C VAL A 310 23.85 -19.25 5.43
N ASN A 311 23.66 -19.79 6.63
CA ASN A 311 24.63 -20.72 7.25
C ASN A 311 24.58 -22.13 6.63
N ASN A 312 23.41 -22.61 6.21
CA ASN A 312 23.22 -23.96 5.67
C ASN A 312 23.45 -24.06 4.15
N ALA A 313 23.63 -22.93 3.48
CA ALA A 313 23.86 -22.79 2.05
C ALA A 313 25.20 -23.43 1.60
N SER A 314 25.25 -24.75 1.56
CA SER A 314 26.38 -25.52 1.04
C SER A 314 26.38 -25.43 -0.50
N GLY A 315 27.10 -24.45 -1.05
CA GLY A 315 27.28 -24.26 -2.50
C GLY A 315 26.68 -22.96 -3.07
N SER A 316 25.60 -22.43 -2.49
CA SER A 316 25.08 -21.10 -2.83
C SER A 316 25.77 -20.02 -2.01
N LYS A 317 26.40 -19.03 -2.66
CA LYS A 317 26.99 -17.86 -1.98
C LYS A 317 25.89 -16.87 -1.58
N LEU A 318 25.01 -17.28 -0.67
CA LEU A 318 24.08 -16.36 -0.02
C LEU A 318 24.90 -15.42 0.86
N THR A 319 24.71 -14.11 0.68
CA THR A 319 25.33 -13.09 1.55
C THR A 319 24.24 -12.31 2.23
N LYS A 320 24.40 -12.11 3.54
CA LYS A 320 23.57 -11.21 4.35
C LYS A 320 24.41 -10.02 4.77
N LEU A 321 23.93 -8.82 4.47
CA LEU A 321 24.57 -7.56 4.81
C LEU A 321 23.56 -6.69 5.52
N GLN A 322 23.96 -6.04 6.61
CA GLN A 322 23.09 -5.13 7.32
C GLN A 322 23.74 -3.74 7.41
N THR A 323 22.92 -2.70 7.30
CA THR A 323 23.38 -1.34 7.55
C THR A 323 22.27 -0.52 8.19
N GLU A 324 22.69 0.55 8.86
CA GLU A 324 21.80 1.53 9.45
C GLU A 324 21.97 2.85 8.73
N SER A 325 20.86 3.47 8.35
CA SER A 325 20.85 4.81 7.77
C SER A 325 21.29 5.85 8.81
N ILE A 326 21.64 7.04 8.34
CA ILE A 326 21.61 8.18 9.25
C ILE A 326 20.16 8.53 9.64
N GLU A 327 19.98 9.43 10.58
CA GLU A 327 18.65 9.95 10.93
C GLU A 327 17.91 10.53 9.72
N LEU A 328 16.66 10.09 9.61
CA LEU A 328 15.61 10.55 8.73
C LEU A 328 14.65 11.37 9.59
N PHE A 329 14.50 12.64 9.25
CA PHE A 329 13.50 13.48 9.92
C PHE A 329 12.16 13.29 9.24
N ALA A 330 11.14 12.97 10.03
CA ALA A 330 9.74 12.99 9.62
C ALA A 330 8.98 13.98 10.52
N THR A 331 7.97 14.63 9.97
CA THR A 331 7.12 15.53 10.74
C THR A 331 6.02 14.74 11.45
N ASN A 332 5.71 15.09 12.70
CA ASN A 332 4.67 14.43 13.49
C ASN A 332 3.24 14.81 13.07
N LEU A 333 3.10 15.45 11.91
CA LEU A 333 1.82 15.85 11.35
C LEU A 333 0.87 14.64 11.25
N ASN A 334 -0.31 14.77 11.84
CA ASN A 334 -1.36 13.75 11.86
C ASN A 334 -1.08 12.46 12.63
N ASP A 335 0.01 12.36 13.41
CA ASP A 335 0.38 11.14 14.15
C ASP A 335 -0.17 11.09 15.61
N ASN A 336 -1.14 11.94 15.92
CA ASN A 336 -1.86 11.92 17.21
C ASN A 336 -3.30 11.40 17.01
N PHE A 337 -3.59 10.27 17.65
CA PHE A 337 -4.90 9.58 17.55
C PHE A 337 -5.70 9.57 18.86
N ASP A 338 -5.24 10.24 19.92
CA ASP A 338 -5.89 10.14 21.23
C ASP A 338 -6.84 11.31 21.51
N ASN A 339 -6.61 12.44 20.86
CA ASN A 339 -7.33 13.67 21.12
C ASN A 339 -8.33 14.01 20.03
N SER A 340 -9.38 14.75 20.41
CA SER A 340 -10.23 15.43 19.47
C SER A 340 -9.37 16.44 18.72
N ARG A 341 -9.14 16.26 17.43
CA ARG A 341 -8.28 17.19 16.65
C ARG A 341 -8.83 18.60 16.58
N TRP A 342 -10.15 18.72 16.72
CA TRP A 342 -10.83 19.97 16.99
C TRP A 342 -10.31 20.72 18.23
N ARG A 343 -9.81 20.04 19.26
CA ARG A 343 -9.34 20.64 20.52
C ARG A 343 -7.87 21.06 20.49
N GLN A 344 -7.13 20.73 19.44
CA GLN A 344 -5.76 21.22 19.29
C GLN A 344 -5.78 22.72 19.01
N ASP A 345 -4.77 23.45 19.52
CA ASP A 345 -4.62 24.89 19.32
C ASP A 345 -4.73 25.23 17.82
N PRO A 346 -5.31 26.38 17.45
CA PRO A 346 -5.65 26.71 16.06
C PRO A 346 -4.46 26.60 15.10
N GLY A 347 -3.22 26.70 15.58
CA GLY A 347 -1.99 26.51 14.79
C GLY A 347 -1.89 25.14 14.07
N THR A 348 -2.43 24.07 14.65
CA THR A 348 -2.42 22.73 14.03
C THR A 348 -3.31 22.64 12.77
N LEU A 349 -4.43 23.36 12.76
CA LEU A 349 -5.29 23.55 11.59
C LEU A 349 -4.79 24.66 10.64
N GLN A 350 -3.70 25.36 10.99
CA GLN A 350 -3.08 26.42 10.20
C GLN A 350 -1.74 26.01 9.57
N THR A 351 -1.28 24.77 9.74
CA THR A 351 -0.01 24.35 9.12
C THR A 351 -0.06 24.60 7.62
N ASN A 352 0.78 25.50 7.12
CA ASN A 352 0.86 25.91 5.71
C ASN A 352 1.00 24.71 4.77
N TYR A 353 1.50 23.58 5.26
CA TYR A 353 1.60 22.31 4.54
C TYR A 353 0.28 21.67 4.15
N LEU A 354 -0.79 21.93 4.91
CA LEU A 354 -2.12 21.45 4.56
C LEU A 354 -2.71 22.21 3.36
N PHE A 355 -2.16 23.40 3.06
CA PHE A 355 -2.82 24.46 2.29
C PHE A 355 -1.96 25.12 1.19
N LYS A 356 -0.64 24.88 1.13
CA LYS A 356 0.23 25.46 0.10
C LYS A 356 -0.22 24.98 -1.30
N PRO A 357 -0.66 25.89 -2.20
CA PRO A 357 -1.22 25.54 -3.51
C PRO A 357 -0.25 24.80 -4.46
N GLY A 358 1.05 24.79 -4.16
CA GLY A 358 2.08 24.18 -5.01
C GLY A 358 2.35 22.69 -4.78
N TYR A 359 1.87 22.07 -3.70
CA TYR A 359 2.21 20.68 -3.33
C TYR A 359 1.10 19.66 -3.69
N ASN A 360 0.45 19.84 -4.84
CA ASN A 360 -0.81 19.22 -5.26
C ASN A 360 -2.04 19.86 -4.57
N GLY A 361 -2.43 21.03 -5.06
CA GLY A 361 -3.65 21.76 -4.69
C GLY A 361 -4.98 21.06 -5.00
N HIS A 362 -5.04 19.73 -5.00
CA HIS A 362 -6.20 18.96 -5.45
C HIS A 362 -6.73 17.91 -4.46
N VAL A 363 -6.07 17.67 -3.32
CA VAL A 363 -6.60 16.73 -2.31
C VAL A 363 -7.30 17.52 -1.20
N PRO A 364 -8.65 17.46 -1.09
CA PRO A 364 -9.38 18.08 0.00
C PRO A 364 -8.78 17.72 1.36
N THR A 365 -8.77 18.68 2.29
CA THR A 365 -8.23 18.48 3.64
C THR A 365 -8.85 17.29 4.39
N ASN A 366 -10.08 16.90 4.04
CA ASN A 366 -10.79 15.73 4.59
C ASN A 366 -10.48 14.39 3.91
N GLU A 367 -9.74 14.38 2.81
CA GLU A 367 -9.22 13.13 2.22
C GLU A 367 -7.88 12.75 2.86
N LYS A 368 -7.21 13.72 3.48
CA LYS A 368 -5.95 13.52 4.20
C LYS A 368 -6.14 12.62 5.42
N PHE A 369 -7.01 13.01 6.35
CA PHE A 369 -7.49 12.14 7.43
C PHE A 369 -8.91 11.67 7.13
N PRO A 370 -9.22 10.36 7.24
CA PRO A 370 -8.46 9.33 7.97
C PRO A 370 -7.62 8.38 7.09
N GLN A 371 -7.10 8.80 5.94
CA GLN A 371 -6.38 7.89 5.03
C GLN A 371 -4.87 7.84 5.22
N HIS A 372 -4.24 8.98 5.50
CA HIS A 372 -2.78 9.10 5.62
C HIS A 372 -2.32 8.81 7.05
N VAL A 373 -2.58 7.57 7.50
CA VAL A 373 -2.29 7.13 8.88
C VAL A 373 -0.79 7.01 9.16
N TYR A 374 -0.02 6.61 8.15
CA TYR A 374 1.41 6.31 8.27
C TYR A 374 2.29 7.45 7.78
N PHE A 375 1.83 8.70 7.93
CA PHE A 375 2.43 9.85 7.27
C PHE A 375 3.94 9.93 7.50
N MET A 376 4.37 9.76 8.75
CA MET A 376 5.80 9.76 9.10
C MET A 376 6.59 8.64 8.43
N GLU A 377 6.01 7.45 8.42
CA GLU A 377 6.64 6.23 7.94
C GLU A 377 6.67 6.13 6.41
N LEU A 378 5.77 6.81 5.70
CA LEU A 378 5.76 6.79 4.23
C LEU A 378 6.96 7.54 3.62
N ASN A 379 7.63 8.42 4.38
CA ASN A 379 8.77 9.22 3.92
C ASN A 379 9.91 8.37 3.31
N HIS A 380 10.24 7.21 3.90
CA HIS A 380 11.33 6.37 3.37
C HIS A 380 10.93 5.61 2.11
N LEU A 381 9.64 5.40 1.86
CA LEU A 381 9.15 4.78 0.63
C LEU A 381 9.44 5.67 -0.59
N ASP A 382 9.39 6.99 -0.45
CA ASP A 382 9.77 7.92 -1.52
C ASP A 382 11.23 7.68 -1.97
N ASP A 383 12.15 7.46 -1.01
CA ASP A 383 13.54 7.13 -1.34
C ASP A 383 13.69 5.76 -2.04
N LEU A 384 12.81 4.79 -1.72
CA LEU A 384 12.76 3.50 -2.43
C LEU A 384 12.24 3.65 -3.86
N PHE A 385 11.13 4.37 -4.08
CA PHE A 385 10.64 4.66 -5.43
C PHE A 385 11.68 5.41 -6.26
N ALA A 386 12.36 6.38 -5.66
CA ALA A 386 13.46 7.10 -6.31
C ALA A 386 14.63 6.17 -6.67
N LEU A 387 14.85 5.07 -5.95
CA LEU A 387 15.82 4.04 -6.31
C LEU A 387 15.35 3.20 -7.49
N TYR A 388 14.07 2.80 -7.53
CA TYR A 388 13.50 1.98 -8.61
C TYR A 388 13.49 2.69 -9.95
N ILE A 389 13.20 3.99 -9.98
CA ILE A 389 13.13 4.77 -11.23
C ILE A 389 14.51 5.08 -11.80
N LYS A 390 15.55 5.15 -10.95
CA LYS A 390 16.90 5.53 -11.39
C LYS A 390 17.59 4.34 -12.06
N HIS A 391 17.41 4.21 -13.39
CA HIS A 391 18.18 3.37 -14.34
C HIS A 391 18.92 2.17 -13.71
N GLY A 392 18.17 1.21 -13.16
CA GLY A 392 18.74 -0.06 -12.70
C GLY A 392 19.49 -0.04 -11.36
N LYS A 393 19.47 1.05 -10.59
CA LYS A 393 20.21 1.13 -9.31
C LYS A 393 19.82 0.07 -8.29
N ARG A 394 18.56 -0.34 -8.24
CA ARG A 394 18.14 -1.46 -7.37
C ARG A 394 18.68 -2.81 -7.84
N LYS A 395 18.79 -3.02 -9.16
CA LYS A 395 19.40 -4.22 -9.76
C LYS A 395 20.89 -4.32 -9.43
N GLU A 396 21.60 -3.18 -9.40
CA GLU A 396 23.00 -3.13 -8.94
C GLU A 396 23.19 -3.54 -7.47
N MET A 397 22.14 -3.47 -6.63
CA MET A 397 22.25 -3.89 -5.23
C MET A 397 22.42 -5.41 -5.10
N ALA A 398 22.01 -6.18 -6.11
CA ALA A 398 22.20 -7.63 -6.13
C ALA A 398 23.69 -8.06 -6.21
N ASP A 399 24.57 -7.14 -6.58
CA ASP A 399 26.02 -7.38 -6.74
C ASP A 399 26.85 -6.85 -5.55
N ILE A 400 26.20 -6.28 -4.53
CA ILE A 400 26.88 -5.74 -3.35
C ILE A 400 27.43 -6.89 -2.49
N LYS A 401 28.69 -6.74 -2.06
CA LYS A 401 29.40 -7.77 -1.28
C LYS A 401 29.86 -7.30 0.10
N SER A 402 29.70 -6.03 0.43
CA SER A 402 30.12 -5.48 1.72
C SER A 402 29.10 -4.49 2.30
N GLU A 403 29.09 -4.36 3.62
CA GLU A 403 28.23 -3.38 4.31
C GLU A 403 28.58 -1.93 3.94
N SER A 404 29.86 -1.66 3.67
CA SER A 404 30.33 -0.34 3.23
C SER A 404 29.73 0.04 1.87
N GLU A 405 29.67 -0.91 0.93
CA GLU A 405 29.00 -0.73 -0.35
C GLU A 405 27.48 -0.58 -0.18
N LEU A 406 26.85 -1.43 0.66
CA LEU A 406 25.43 -1.30 1.00
C LEU A 406 25.11 0.09 1.52
N LYS A 407 25.92 0.60 2.44
CA LYS A 407 25.77 1.96 2.99
C LYS A 407 25.95 3.07 1.96
N LYS A 408 26.77 2.87 0.91
CA LYS A 408 26.98 3.83 -0.19
C LYS A 408 25.89 3.77 -1.25
N LYS A 409 25.34 2.58 -1.51
CA LYS A 409 24.31 2.34 -2.54
C LYS A 409 22.88 2.32 -2.00
N SER A 410 22.71 2.30 -0.68
CA SER A 410 21.41 2.34 0.00
C SER A 410 20.52 3.47 -0.54
N PRO A 411 19.19 3.25 -0.64
CA PRO A 411 18.23 4.31 -1.00
C PRO A 411 18.37 5.53 -0.09
N PHE A 412 18.78 5.34 1.17
CA PHE A 412 18.90 6.39 2.19
C PHE A 412 20.24 7.15 2.17
N ARG A 413 21.10 6.89 1.17
CA ARG A 413 22.43 7.54 1.06
C ARG A 413 22.39 9.06 0.92
N ILE A 414 21.30 9.63 0.39
CA ILE A 414 21.20 11.07 0.16
C ILE A 414 21.19 11.82 1.49
N HIS A 415 20.55 11.22 2.50
CA HIS A 415 20.53 11.77 3.85
C HIS A 415 21.96 11.85 4.40
N ARG A 416 22.80 10.82 4.17
CA ARG A 416 24.21 10.82 4.59
C ARG A 416 25.00 12.04 4.07
N LYS A 417 24.76 12.48 2.83
CA LYS A 417 25.45 13.65 2.24
C LYS A 417 25.04 14.97 2.90
N ARG A 418 23.88 15.00 3.56
CA ARG A 418 23.31 16.16 4.22
C ARG A 418 23.31 16.02 5.73
N ARG A 419 24.31 15.31 6.29
CA ARG A 419 24.44 15.05 7.72
C ARG A 419 24.33 16.38 8.48
N ARG A 420 23.17 16.60 9.10
CA ARG A 420 22.92 17.72 10.00
C ARG A 420 22.67 17.08 11.34
N SER A 421 23.49 17.44 12.33
CA SER A 421 23.23 17.00 13.70
C SER A 421 21.89 17.57 14.14
N ILE A 422 21.21 16.91 15.08
CA ILE A 422 20.01 17.46 15.71
C ILE A 422 20.23 18.88 16.23
N ASN A 423 21.40 19.17 16.79
CA ASN A 423 21.75 20.52 17.26
C ASN A 423 21.80 21.52 16.10
N THR A 424 22.32 21.11 14.93
CA THR A 424 22.30 21.93 13.72
C THR A 424 20.87 22.20 13.22
N VAL A 425 19.97 21.22 13.37
CA VAL A 425 18.56 21.38 12.98
C VAL A 425 17.82 22.27 13.98
N LYS A 426 18.06 22.10 15.28
CA LYS A 426 17.48 22.91 16.36
C LYS A 426 17.84 24.39 16.27
N ASN A 427 19.08 24.70 15.89
CA ASN A 427 19.62 26.06 15.95
C ASN A 427 19.53 26.82 14.61
N ASN A 428 18.84 26.28 13.60
CA ASN A 428 18.79 26.90 12.28
C ASN A 428 17.42 26.72 11.63
N ASP A 429 16.65 27.79 11.63
CA ASP A 429 15.26 27.84 11.15
C ASP A 429 15.13 27.48 9.67
N TYR A 430 16.05 27.95 8.83
CA TYR A 430 16.08 27.62 7.41
C TYR A 430 16.30 26.13 7.18
N ILE A 431 17.20 25.54 7.95
CA ILE A 431 17.47 24.11 7.93
C ILE A 431 16.26 23.30 8.38
N TYR A 432 15.63 23.72 9.48
CA TYR A 432 14.46 23.08 10.05
C TYR A 432 13.30 23.08 9.05
N THR A 433 12.91 24.27 8.56
CA THR A 433 11.81 24.44 7.61
C THR A 433 12.08 23.66 6.33
N GLY A 434 13.28 23.74 5.77
CA GLY A 434 13.62 22.97 4.55
C GLY A 434 13.64 21.44 4.74
N LEU A 435 13.85 20.94 5.96
CA LEU A 435 13.71 19.51 6.28
C LEU A 435 12.24 19.13 6.47
N SER A 436 11.47 19.95 7.18
CA SER A 436 10.03 19.79 7.35
C SER A 436 9.30 19.76 6.01
N ASP A 437 9.49 20.77 5.15
CA ASP A 437 8.91 20.85 3.80
C ASP A 437 9.20 19.58 2.98
N ARG A 438 10.44 19.09 3.05
CA ARG A 438 10.84 17.89 2.33
C ARG A 438 10.20 16.63 2.89
N ALA A 439 10.20 16.45 4.21
CA ALA A 439 9.60 15.29 4.85
C ALA A 439 8.10 15.21 4.55
N VAL A 440 7.43 16.36 4.62
CA VAL A 440 6.03 16.55 4.24
C VAL A 440 5.82 16.14 2.78
N SER A 441 6.55 16.75 1.84
CA SER A 441 6.40 16.48 0.40
C SER A 441 6.59 15.01 0.06
N LYS A 442 7.64 14.37 0.59
CA LYS A 442 7.92 12.96 0.33
C LYS A 442 6.82 12.04 0.83
N SER A 443 6.28 12.34 2.01
CA SER A 443 5.22 11.54 2.62
C SER A 443 3.90 11.70 1.85
N TRP A 444 3.60 12.91 1.38
CA TRP A 444 2.43 13.17 0.53
C TRP A 444 2.51 12.55 -0.85
N ASP A 445 3.72 12.40 -1.40
CA ASP A 445 3.89 11.79 -2.71
C ASP A 445 3.53 10.30 -2.71
N ILE A 446 3.40 9.65 -1.55
CA ILE A 446 3.04 8.23 -1.44
C ILE A 446 1.56 8.07 -1.11
N PHE A 447 0.84 7.38 -2.00
CA PHE A 447 -0.58 7.10 -1.87
C PHE A 447 -0.84 5.61 -1.61
N ILE A 448 -1.66 5.32 -0.60
CA ILE A 448 -2.11 3.95 -0.27
C ILE A 448 -3.38 3.66 -1.09
N GLN A 449 -3.28 2.74 -2.05
CA GLN A 449 -4.37 2.38 -2.95
C GLN A 449 -5.31 1.35 -2.34
N ASP A 450 -4.75 0.30 -1.74
CA ASP A 450 -5.51 -0.80 -1.14
C ASP A 450 -4.82 -1.30 0.14
N ARG A 451 -5.59 -2.01 0.97
CA ARG A 451 -5.19 -2.54 2.27
C ARG A 451 -5.63 -4.00 2.38
N HIS A 452 -4.74 -4.84 2.87
CA HIS A 452 -5.04 -6.24 3.15
C HIS A 452 -4.68 -6.58 4.58
N PHE A 453 -5.70 -6.85 5.40
CA PHE A 453 -5.52 -7.23 6.79
C PHE A 453 -5.19 -8.73 6.89
N LYS A 454 -4.21 -9.06 7.73
CA LYS A 454 -3.75 -10.44 7.97
C LYS A 454 -3.47 -10.64 9.45
N SER A 455 -3.79 -11.83 9.94
CA SER A 455 -3.38 -12.25 11.28
C SER A 455 -1.86 -12.35 11.36
N GLU A 456 -1.33 -12.38 12.58
CA GLU A 456 0.08 -12.66 12.83
C GLU A 456 0.56 -13.93 12.09
N VAL A 457 -0.16 -15.04 12.25
CA VAL A 457 0.17 -16.33 11.61
C VAL A 457 0.23 -16.21 10.09
N GLU A 458 -0.81 -15.67 9.46
CA GLU A 458 -0.85 -15.51 8.00
C GLU A 458 0.28 -14.60 7.49
N THR A 459 0.63 -13.56 8.24
CA THR A 459 1.68 -12.61 7.89
C THR A 459 3.03 -13.32 7.85
N PHE A 460 3.33 -14.07 8.91
CA PHE A 460 4.58 -14.81 9.05
C PHE A 460 4.68 -15.96 8.05
N ASP A 461 3.58 -16.67 7.78
CA ASP A 461 3.52 -17.69 6.72
C ASP A 461 3.79 -17.09 5.33
N SER A 462 3.17 -15.95 5.00
CA SER A 462 3.42 -15.25 3.74
C SER A 462 4.89 -14.82 3.61
N LEU A 463 5.47 -14.23 4.67
CA LEU A 463 6.88 -13.79 4.66
C LEU A 463 7.85 -14.97 4.53
N ALA A 464 7.64 -16.05 5.29
CA ALA A 464 8.46 -17.26 5.18
C ALA A 464 8.40 -17.84 3.77
N LYS A 465 7.20 -17.98 3.21
CA LYS A 465 7.01 -18.52 1.87
C LYS A 465 7.73 -17.69 0.81
N ILE A 466 7.61 -16.37 0.88
CA ILE A 466 8.30 -15.45 -0.05
C ILE A 466 9.82 -15.66 0.04
N VAL A 467 10.39 -15.65 1.24
CA VAL A 467 11.83 -15.78 1.43
C VAL A 467 12.34 -17.17 1.02
N GLN A 468 11.64 -18.23 1.42
CA GLN A 468 11.98 -19.61 1.06
C GLN A 468 11.94 -19.82 -0.45
N THR A 469 10.84 -19.41 -1.10
CA THR A 469 10.69 -19.55 -2.55
C THR A 469 11.75 -18.74 -3.29
N LEU A 470 12.04 -17.52 -2.82
CA LEU A 470 13.05 -16.67 -3.45
C LEU A 470 14.44 -17.32 -3.42
N PHE A 471 14.84 -17.91 -2.29
CA PHE A 471 16.17 -18.50 -2.13
C PHE A 471 16.26 -19.99 -2.50
N SER A 472 15.15 -20.64 -2.85
CA SER A 472 15.17 -21.96 -3.52
C SER A 472 15.48 -21.86 -5.02
N GLU A 473 15.38 -20.66 -5.62
CA GLU A 473 15.66 -20.48 -7.04
C GLU A 473 17.17 -20.56 -7.35
N THR A 474 17.54 -21.47 -8.25
CA THR A 474 18.93 -21.64 -8.72
C THR A 474 19.23 -20.93 -10.04
N ASN A 475 18.20 -20.75 -10.88
CA ASN A 475 18.36 -20.25 -12.25
C ASN A 475 18.00 -18.77 -12.41
N ILE A 476 17.49 -18.14 -11.34
CA ILE A 476 17.02 -16.76 -11.34
C ILE A 476 17.93 -15.95 -10.42
N LYS A 477 18.39 -14.79 -10.87
CA LYS A 477 19.13 -13.86 -10.01
C LYS A 477 18.18 -13.23 -9.00
N VAL A 478 18.39 -13.52 -7.72
CA VAL A 478 17.51 -13.05 -6.64
C VAL A 478 18.21 -12.11 -5.66
N SER A 479 17.48 -11.09 -5.20
CA SER A 479 17.97 -10.13 -4.20
C SER A 479 16.83 -9.62 -3.33
N LEU A 480 16.93 -9.82 -2.02
CA LEU A 480 15.96 -9.40 -1.02
C LEU A 480 16.51 -8.21 -0.24
N LEU A 481 15.76 -7.10 -0.17
CA LEU A 481 16.06 -5.96 0.68
C LEU A 481 14.94 -5.78 1.70
N ILE A 482 15.23 -6.01 2.98
CA ILE A 482 14.29 -5.72 4.07
C ILE A 482 14.66 -4.38 4.68
N ASN A 483 13.72 -3.44 4.71
CA ASN A 483 13.86 -2.15 5.35
C ASN A 483 12.86 -2.05 6.50
N GLY A 484 13.29 -1.53 7.64
CA GLY A 484 12.36 -1.14 8.68
C GLY A 484 12.81 0.07 9.48
N LEU A 485 11.81 0.77 10.00
CA LEU A 485 12.01 1.97 10.79
C LEU A 485 12.28 1.64 12.25
N ARG A 486 13.25 2.34 12.83
CA ARG A 486 13.48 2.42 14.26
C ARG A 486 13.38 3.87 14.67
N LEU A 487 12.37 4.20 15.47
CA LEU A 487 12.22 5.50 16.10
C LEU A 487 13.47 5.82 16.93
N THR A 488 14.02 7.02 16.76
CA THR A 488 14.95 7.57 17.74
C THR A 488 14.14 8.29 18.81
N GLN A 489 14.61 8.36 20.05
CA GLN A 489 13.97 9.15 21.10
C GLN A 489 14.12 10.66 20.86
N GLU A 490 14.64 11.06 19.70
CA GLU A 490 15.03 12.43 19.41
C GLU A 490 13.90 13.14 18.71
N GLN A 491 13.46 14.23 19.33
CA GLN A 491 12.52 15.18 18.75
C GLN A 491 13.17 16.56 18.65
N VAL A 492 12.84 17.27 17.57
CA VAL A 492 13.24 18.65 17.33
C VAL A 492 11.97 19.49 17.29
N THR A 493 11.80 20.31 18.32
CA THR A 493 10.72 21.30 18.38
C THR A 493 10.92 22.37 17.31
N PRO A 494 9.84 22.90 16.72
CA PRO A 494 9.93 24.02 15.81
C PRO A 494 10.61 25.24 16.47
N PRO A 495 11.46 25.97 15.73
CA PRO A 495 11.89 27.30 16.10
C PRO A 495 10.71 28.26 16.28
N GLU A 496 10.91 29.34 17.05
CA GLU A 496 9.87 30.34 17.29
C GLU A 496 9.33 30.98 16.01
N SER A 497 10.20 31.21 15.02
CA SER A 497 9.83 31.81 13.75
C SER A 497 8.83 31.00 12.91
N CYS A 498 8.68 29.70 13.19
CA CYS A 498 7.75 28.83 12.47
C CYS A 498 6.93 27.92 13.39
N ARG A 499 6.86 28.23 14.70
CA ARG A 499 6.17 27.44 15.72
C ARG A 499 4.69 27.23 15.40
N ASP A 500 4.05 28.23 14.81
CA ASP A 500 2.63 28.17 14.45
C ASP A 500 2.39 27.48 13.09
N LEU A 501 3.45 27.17 12.34
CA LEU A 501 3.38 26.67 10.97
C LEU A 501 3.93 25.25 10.79
N CYS A 502 4.75 24.78 11.74
CA CYS A 502 5.45 23.51 11.66
C CYS A 502 5.18 22.63 12.88
N GLU A 503 5.05 21.33 12.63
CA GLU A 503 5.01 20.31 13.68
C GLU A 503 6.41 19.82 14.04
N PRO A 504 6.63 19.34 15.28
CA PRO A 504 7.90 18.73 15.68
C PRO A 504 8.40 17.68 14.68
N LEU A 505 9.71 17.66 14.47
CA LEU A 505 10.36 16.62 13.67
C LEU A 505 10.81 15.50 14.60
N SER A 506 10.46 14.26 14.27
CA SER A 506 11.00 13.06 14.91
C SER A 506 12.09 12.43 14.06
N GLY A 507 13.17 12.02 14.71
CA GLY A 507 14.24 11.24 14.10
C GLY A 507 13.86 9.76 13.97
N HIS A 508 14.19 9.18 12.82
CA HIS A 508 14.07 7.75 12.56
C HIS A 508 15.35 7.24 11.94
N LYS A 509 15.70 5.99 12.20
CA LYS A 509 16.73 5.31 11.42
C LYS A 509 16.09 4.16 10.66
N VAL A 510 16.47 3.99 9.40
CA VAL A 510 16.12 2.80 8.65
C VAL A 510 17.23 1.77 8.81
N ILE A 511 16.85 0.58 9.24
CA ILE A 511 17.70 -0.60 9.21
C ILE A 511 17.42 -1.29 7.88
N SER A 512 18.47 -1.49 7.09
CA SER A 512 18.42 -2.18 5.82
C SER A 512 19.19 -3.50 5.92
N THR A 513 18.51 -4.62 5.70
CA THR A 513 19.10 -5.96 5.60
C THR A 513 18.98 -6.42 4.15
N LEU A 514 20.12 -6.55 3.48
CA LEU A 514 20.21 -7.05 2.12
C LEU A 514 20.65 -8.51 2.15
N VAL A 515 19.92 -9.37 1.45
CA VAL A 515 20.26 -10.78 1.25
C VAL A 515 20.33 -11.04 -0.25
N ASN A 516 21.52 -11.42 -0.73
CA ASN A 516 21.77 -11.67 -2.14
C ASN A 516 22.14 -13.13 -2.37
N ASN A 517 21.68 -13.69 -3.49
CA ASN A 517 22.21 -14.94 -4.01
C ASN A 517 23.22 -14.63 -5.12
N HIS A 518 24.50 -14.93 -4.88
CA HIS A 518 25.56 -14.76 -5.87
C HIS A 518 25.84 -16.03 -6.69
N ALA A 519 24.99 -17.06 -6.60
CA ALA A 519 25.06 -18.18 -7.52
C ALA A 519 24.92 -17.65 -8.96
N ILE A 520 25.89 -18.01 -9.80
CA ILE A 520 25.83 -17.74 -11.24
C ILE A 520 24.86 -18.77 -11.80
N PRO A 521 23.79 -18.38 -12.53
CA PRO A 521 22.94 -19.35 -13.20
C PRO A 521 23.81 -20.19 -14.13
N ASP A 522 23.79 -21.51 -13.99
CA ASP A 522 24.38 -22.41 -14.97
C ASP A 522 23.66 -22.14 -16.30
N LYS A 523 24.41 -21.63 -17.29
CA LYS A 523 23.88 -21.22 -18.59
C LYS A 523 23.63 -22.40 -19.50
#